data_AF-A0A2M7JGD7-F1
#
_entry.id   AF-A0A2M7JGD7-F1
#
_cell.length_a   1.000
_cell.length_b   1.000
_cell.length_c   1.000
_cell.angle_alpha   90.00
_cell.angle_beta   90.00
_cell.angle_gamma   90.00
#
_symmetry.space_group_name_H-M   'P 1'
#
loop_
_entity.id
_entity.type
_entity.pdbx_description
1 polymer ?
#
loop_
_entity_poly.entity_id
_entity_poly.type
_entity_poly.pdbx_seq_one_letter_code
_entity_poly.pdbx_strand_id
1 'polypeptide(L)'
;MTRIKNLWKNKTFTFHHDPGEKPIVLMRDPSGHEGGTVAELRGALLHGGQLSEETESILRKADRWAAAADRPQFPKADPGKYHTSWSQVNFSKDPILYHPLSGDTLDLLSLQDIPLKEIKAVSLNHFTSLIMKDENSEIDWRRTFLSFWRYGPETPHAGLGALWRYLPADTRVPDHTIWDHVGLASAFAGAFSLDPEGIPALLTMSIGPVQTFISQARSVSDMWAASHLLSMTTWEAIKAVCEDIGPDSVIFPQLRGIPIVDMWLRKEMGVNPPEGYIDRLSERESDANPIFRAALPNKFTAIVPAGIAKELAEKAAGRARQWVRQHAVKAASMLLEAVEEVYNEDSVLGAQLEAQLGSFPEVHWASVPWSLVKEDSRGIVAATTELSEAMEPFYNSLNTKPGFLGSEIWNLISKQASKGAEFFPPNPGVLYPALYDLGDRLFASSKSVRPFDQHIQEGFRCSVCGEREWLTLERDHLLLSPGERKDTLWTRVAEKKPAWARKGEHLCGLCTLKRLWPSIFVEEIRKSLDISADRYVVSTHTMALATTIGAWLDRQPEDWSKNDAFN
;
A
#
# COMPACT_ATOMS: atom_id res chain seq x y z
N MET A 1 -5.81 -26.12 -0.03
CA MET A 1 -7.10 -25.53 0.41
C MET A 1 -7.16 -25.30 1.92
N THR A 2 -6.89 -26.30 2.77
CA THR A 2 -6.96 -26.15 4.24
C THR A 2 -6.03 -25.07 4.81
N ARG A 3 -4.78 -25.00 4.33
CA ARG A 3 -3.79 -24.00 4.78
C ARG A 3 -4.19 -22.55 4.47
N ILE A 4 -4.81 -22.32 3.31
CA ILE A 4 -5.34 -20.99 2.90
C ILE A 4 -6.59 -20.64 3.70
N LYS A 5 -7.48 -21.60 4.00
CA LYS A 5 -8.64 -21.34 4.87
C LYS A 5 -8.19 -20.98 6.29
N ASN A 6 -7.17 -21.68 6.80
CA ASN A 6 -6.58 -21.40 8.11
C ASN A 6 -5.83 -20.06 8.15
N LEU A 7 -5.21 -19.62 7.06
CA LEU A 7 -4.57 -18.29 6.97
C LEU A 7 -5.51 -17.17 7.41
N TRP A 8 -6.66 -17.03 6.76
CA TRP A 8 -7.57 -15.92 7.03
C TRP A 8 -8.19 -16.02 8.43
N LYS A 9 -8.43 -17.24 8.91
CA LYS A 9 -8.85 -17.49 10.28
C LYS A 9 -7.80 -17.00 11.28
N ASN A 10 -6.54 -17.43 11.12
CA ASN A 10 -5.43 -17.03 11.98
C ASN A 10 -5.23 -15.51 11.98
N LYS A 11 -5.29 -14.88 10.79
CA LYS A 11 -5.24 -13.43 10.65
C LYS A 11 -6.39 -12.71 11.35
N THR A 12 -7.63 -13.22 11.23
CA THR A 12 -8.81 -12.63 11.89
C THR A 12 -8.65 -12.62 13.40
N PHE A 13 -8.27 -13.75 14.00
CA PHE A 13 -8.07 -13.84 15.45
C PHE A 13 -6.86 -13.02 15.92
N THR A 14 -5.80 -12.95 15.13
CA THR A 14 -4.63 -12.12 15.46
C THR A 14 -4.95 -10.63 15.33
N PHE A 15 -5.71 -10.20 14.33
CA PHE A 15 -6.09 -8.80 14.16
C PHE A 15 -7.01 -8.30 15.30
N HIS A 16 -7.79 -9.19 15.90
CA HIS A 16 -8.68 -8.88 17.02
C HIS A 16 -8.19 -9.45 18.36
N HIS A 17 -6.89 -9.76 18.51
CA HIS A 17 -6.38 -10.26 19.78
C HIS A 17 -6.44 -9.18 20.88
N ASP A 18 -6.24 -7.93 20.47
CA ASP A 18 -6.46 -6.73 21.26
C ASP A 18 -7.70 -5.97 20.74
N PRO A 19 -8.57 -5.46 21.62
CA PRO A 19 -9.71 -4.65 21.19
C PRO A 19 -9.29 -3.18 20.96
N GLY A 20 -10.02 -2.46 20.10
CA GLY A 20 -9.71 -1.05 19.79
C GLY A 20 -9.76 -0.13 21.01
N GLU A 21 -10.62 -0.45 21.99
CA GLU A 21 -10.76 0.27 23.25
C GLU A 21 -9.72 -0.11 24.32
N LYS A 22 -8.74 -0.97 24.01
CA LYS A 22 -7.70 -1.44 24.95
C LYS A 22 -7.15 -0.33 25.86
N PRO A 23 -6.72 0.85 25.35
CA PRO A 23 -6.15 1.89 26.20
C PRO A 23 -7.14 2.50 27.19
N ILE A 24 -8.44 2.43 26.89
CA ILE A 24 -9.51 2.95 27.73
C ILE A 24 -9.86 1.94 28.83
N VAL A 25 -9.83 0.63 28.53
CA VAL A 25 -10.25 -0.42 29.48
C VAL A 25 -9.11 -0.94 30.37
N LEU A 26 -7.86 -0.86 29.88
CA LEU A 26 -6.69 -1.36 30.60
C LEU A 26 -6.54 -0.64 31.95
N MET A 27 -6.30 -1.41 33.02
CA MET A 27 -6.24 -0.93 34.41
C MET A 27 -7.54 -0.33 35.00
N ARG A 28 -8.65 -0.33 34.26
CA ARG A 28 -9.98 0.08 34.75
C ARG A 28 -10.95 -1.08 34.90
N ASP A 29 -10.83 -2.10 34.05
CA ASP A 29 -11.67 -3.30 34.10
C ASP A 29 -10.98 -4.48 34.82
N PRO A 30 -11.57 -5.06 35.87
CA PRO A 30 -11.04 -6.25 36.54
C PRO A 30 -10.91 -7.49 35.65
N SER A 31 -11.72 -7.60 34.59
CA SER A 31 -11.65 -8.68 33.60
C SER A 31 -10.54 -8.49 32.55
N GLY A 32 -9.80 -7.39 32.62
CA GLY A 32 -8.76 -7.04 31.66
C GLY A 32 -9.31 -6.56 30.31
N HIS A 33 -8.41 -6.42 29.33
CA HIS A 33 -8.76 -6.00 27.97
C HIS A 33 -9.20 -7.18 27.08
N GLU A 34 -8.78 -8.40 27.40
CA GLU A 34 -9.27 -9.61 26.72
C GLU A 34 -10.69 -10.02 27.19
N GLY A 35 -11.11 -9.56 28.38
CA GLY A 35 -12.47 -9.72 28.88
C GLY A 35 -13.44 -8.72 28.23
N GLY A 36 -14.61 -9.19 27.77
CA GLY A 36 -15.58 -8.38 27.03
C GLY A 36 -15.46 -8.60 25.53
N THR A 37 -15.19 -7.55 24.75
CA THR A 37 -15.23 -7.56 23.28
C THR A 37 -14.47 -8.74 22.67
N VAL A 38 -13.21 -8.98 23.04
CA VAL A 38 -12.41 -10.07 22.48
C VAL A 38 -13.01 -11.44 22.81
N ALA A 39 -13.35 -11.68 24.08
CA ALA A 39 -13.94 -12.95 24.52
C ALA A 39 -15.31 -13.21 23.85
N GLU A 40 -16.17 -12.20 23.78
CA GLU A 40 -17.50 -12.30 23.17
C GLU A 40 -17.41 -12.51 21.66
N LEU A 41 -16.53 -11.78 20.97
CA LEU A 41 -16.32 -11.96 19.54
C LEU A 41 -15.70 -13.33 19.22
N ARG A 42 -14.75 -13.81 20.04
CA ARG A 42 -14.23 -15.18 19.92
C ARG A 42 -15.35 -16.21 20.09
N GLY A 43 -16.22 -16.03 21.08
CA GLY A 43 -17.40 -16.88 21.29
C GLY A 43 -18.34 -16.91 20.07
N ALA A 44 -18.60 -15.74 19.47
CA ALA A 44 -19.41 -15.62 18.26
C ALA A 44 -18.76 -16.28 17.04
N LEU A 45 -17.47 -16.03 16.81
CA LEU A 45 -16.70 -16.54 15.66
C LEU A 45 -16.44 -18.05 15.73
N LEU A 46 -16.42 -18.64 16.93
CA LEU A 46 -16.18 -20.06 17.14
C LEU A 46 -17.44 -20.85 17.49
N HIS A 47 -18.62 -20.20 17.50
CA HIS A 47 -19.87 -20.81 17.96
C HIS A 47 -19.73 -21.48 19.34
N GLY A 48 -19.02 -20.82 20.26
CA GLY A 48 -18.73 -21.35 21.60
C GLY A 48 -17.61 -22.40 21.67
N GLY A 49 -16.94 -22.71 20.56
CA GLY A 49 -15.78 -23.59 20.51
C GLY A 49 -14.47 -22.93 20.95
N GLN A 50 -13.37 -23.68 20.85
CA GLN A 50 -12.01 -23.22 21.18
C GLN A 50 -11.13 -23.12 19.94
N LEU A 51 -10.11 -22.26 20.00
CA LEU A 51 -9.06 -22.20 18.98
C LEU A 51 -8.20 -23.46 19.05
N SER A 52 -7.67 -23.89 17.90
CA SER A 52 -6.66 -24.95 17.89
C SER A 52 -5.37 -24.46 18.56
N GLU A 53 -4.62 -25.38 19.16
CA GLU A 53 -3.32 -25.07 19.77
C GLU A 53 -2.35 -24.43 18.77
N GLU A 54 -2.39 -24.86 17.51
CA GLU A 54 -1.64 -24.25 16.41
C GLU A 54 -2.00 -22.78 16.19
N THR A 55 -3.30 -22.44 16.15
CA THR A 55 -3.76 -21.05 15.97
C THR A 55 -3.33 -20.17 17.13
N GLU A 56 -3.47 -20.67 18.37
CA GLU A 56 -3.04 -19.95 19.58
C GLU A 56 -1.52 -19.79 19.65
N SER A 57 -0.75 -20.76 19.15
CA SER A 57 0.70 -20.65 19.05
C SER A 57 1.12 -19.55 18.05
N ILE A 58 0.51 -19.54 16.86
CA ILE A 58 0.78 -18.54 15.82
C ILE A 58 0.41 -17.14 16.30
N LEU A 59 -0.77 -16.97 16.89
CA LEU A 59 -1.24 -15.68 17.42
C LEU A 59 -0.26 -15.15 18.46
N ARG A 60 0.10 -15.95 19.46
CA ARG A 60 1.03 -15.54 20.53
C ARG A 60 2.42 -15.22 20.00
N LYS A 61 2.92 -15.96 19.01
CA LYS A 61 4.21 -15.66 18.37
C LYS A 61 4.12 -14.31 17.62
N ALA A 62 3.04 -14.09 16.88
CA ALA A 62 2.83 -12.91 16.05
C ALA A 62 2.69 -11.62 16.87
N ASP A 63 1.87 -11.63 17.92
CA ASP A 63 1.75 -10.52 18.87
C ASP A 63 3.14 -10.16 19.47
N ARG A 64 3.86 -11.15 20.00
CA ARG A 64 5.18 -10.92 20.60
C ARG A 64 6.22 -10.35 19.63
N TRP A 65 6.20 -10.79 18.37
CA TRP A 65 7.10 -10.29 17.34
C TRP A 65 6.72 -8.89 16.88
N ALA A 66 5.42 -8.63 16.66
CA ALA A 66 4.92 -7.30 16.33
C ALA A 66 5.25 -6.30 17.44
N ALA A 67 4.94 -6.63 18.70
CA ALA A 67 5.27 -5.81 19.85
C ALA A 67 6.77 -5.49 19.98
N ALA A 68 7.65 -6.44 19.64
CA ALA A 68 9.10 -6.22 19.67
C ALA A 68 9.61 -5.40 18.47
N ALA A 69 8.89 -5.42 17.35
CA ALA A 69 9.19 -4.60 16.18
C ALA A 69 8.68 -3.15 16.34
N ASP A 70 7.53 -2.98 17.00
CA ASP A 70 6.91 -1.67 17.28
C ASP A 70 7.72 -0.86 18.30
N ARG A 71 8.31 -1.53 19.30
CA ARG A 71 8.99 -0.85 20.43
C ARG A 71 10.15 -1.66 21.03
N PRO A 72 11.14 -0.99 21.65
CA PRO A 72 12.21 -1.66 22.38
C PRO A 72 11.73 -2.46 23.60
N GLN A 73 12.55 -3.41 24.05
CA GLN A 73 12.31 -4.15 25.29
C GLN A 73 12.52 -3.25 26.52
N PHE A 74 11.67 -3.47 27.53
CA PHE A 74 11.71 -2.73 28.79
C PHE A 74 12.52 -3.44 29.88
N PRO A 75 13.10 -2.69 30.84
CA PRO A 75 13.72 -3.27 32.02
C PRO A 75 12.68 -3.81 33.02
N LYS A 76 12.95 -4.98 33.58
CA LYS A 76 12.35 -5.48 34.83
C LYS A 76 12.92 -4.67 35.99
N ALA A 77 12.05 -3.99 36.72
CA ALA A 77 12.41 -3.22 37.92
C ALA A 77 12.44 -4.10 39.17
N ASP A 78 11.58 -5.14 39.22
CA ASP A 78 11.46 -6.06 40.35
C ASP A 78 11.82 -7.48 39.87
N PRO A 79 12.97 -8.04 40.27
CA PRO A 79 13.34 -9.42 39.96
C PRO A 79 12.24 -10.38 40.40
N GLY A 80 11.72 -11.20 39.48
CA GLY A 80 10.66 -12.18 39.76
C GLY A 80 9.22 -11.66 39.66
N LYS A 81 8.99 -10.35 39.43
CA LYS A 81 7.65 -9.83 39.07
C LYS A 81 7.54 -9.55 37.59
N TYR A 82 6.44 -9.99 36.99
CA TYR A 82 6.15 -9.76 35.57
C TYR A 82 5.77 -8.29 35.27
N HIS A 83 5.15 -7.59 36.23
CA HIS A 83 4.75 -6.18 36.12
C HIS A 83 5.50 -5.31 37.12
N THR A 84 6.12 -4.24 36.62
CA THR A 84 6.84 -3.24 37.41
C THR A 84 5.93 -2.04 37.69
N SER A 85 6.08 -1.39 38.84
CA SER A 85 5.23 -0.25 39.22
C SER A 85 5.25 0.88 38.18
N TRP A 86 6.43 1.17 37.61
CA TRP A 86 6.57 2.20 36.58
C TRP A 86 5.88 1.85 35.25
N SER A 87 5.65 0.56 34.96
CA SER A 87 5.00 0.11 33.70
C SER A 87 3.46 0.18 33.75
N GLN A 88 2.88 0.56 34.89
CA GLN A 88 1.44 0.66 35.08
C GLN A 88 0.94 2.05 34.69
N VAL A 89 0.73 2.27 33.39
CA VAL A 89 0.21 3.54 32.87
C VAL A 89 -1.31 3.45 32.68
N ASN A 90 -2.07 4.22 33.49
CA ASN A 90 -3.51 4.39 33.31
C ASN A 90 -3.77 5.49 32.27
N PHE A 91 -3.82 5.10 31.01
CA PHE A 91 -4.00 6.03 29.90
C PHE A 91 -5.30 6.82 30.02
N SER A 92 -6.41 6.24 30.50
CA SER A 92 -7.65 7.00 30.68
C SER A 92 -7.53 8.17 31.66
N LYS A 93 -6.59 8.10 32.60
CA LYS A 93 -6.33 9.18 33.55
C LYS A 93 -5.49 10.30 32.93
N ASP A 94 -4.37 9.93 32.32
CA ASP A 94 -3.38 10.85 31.75
C ASP A 94 -3.08 10.48 30.28
N PRO A 95 -4.03 10.68 29.34
CA PRO A 95 -3.92 10.22 27.95
C PRO A 95 -3.16 11.24 27.09
N ILE A 96 -1.85 11.03 27.02
CA ILE A 96 -0.97 11.80 26.15
C ILE A 96 -0.57 10.93 24.97
N LEU A 97 -0.73 11.44 23.76
CA LEU A 97 -0.17 10.85 22.54
C LEU A 97 1.15 11.54 22.20
N TYR A 98 2.09 10.81 21.60
CA TYR A 98 3.34 11.35 21.08
C TYR A 98 3.37 11.21 19.57
N HIS A 99 3.75 12.27 18.87
CA HIS A 99 3.98 12.20 17.44
C HIS A 99 5.31 11.46 17.17
N PRO A 100 5.35 10.35 16.41
CA PRO A 100 6.53 9.48 16.30
C PRO A 100 7.76 10.14 15.68
N LEU A 101 7.57 11.20 14.88
CA LEU A 101 8.68 11.95 14.26
C LEU A 101 9.13 13.19 15.04
N SER A 102 8.23 14.12 15.37
CA SER A 102 8.58 15.35 16.08
C SER A 102 8.76 15.17 17.59
N GLY A 103 8.17 14.13 18.17
CA GLY A 103 8.07 13.97 19.61
C GLY A 103 7.06 14.92 20.27
N ASP A 104 6.30 15.69 19.48
CA ASP A 104 5.27 16.58 20.00
C ASP A 104 4.19 15.78 20.73
N THR A 105 3.65 16.38 21.78
CA THR A 105 2.62 15.74 22.61
C THR A 105 1.24 16.30 22.31
N LEU A 106 0.24 15.42 22.38
CA LEU A 106 -1.17 15.79 22.36
C LEU A 106 -1.85 15.27 23.63
N ASP A 107 -2.23 16.19 24.52
CA ASP A 107 -3.00 15.89 25.72
C ASP A 107 -4.49 15.81 25.36
N LEU A 108 -5.09 14.63 25.58
CA LEU A 108 -6.50 14.36 25.27
C LEU A 108 -7.45 14.69 26.42
N LEU A 109 -6.96 15.30 27.51
CA LEU A 109 -7.69 15.51 28.77
C LEU A 109 -8.16 14.18 29.38
N SER A 110 -8.94 14.20 30.46
CA SER A 110 -9.37 12.92 31.07
C SER A 110 -10.34 12.14 30.19
N LEU A 111 -10.11 10.82 30.05
CA LEU A 111 -11.03 9.88 29.40
C LEU A 111 -11.73 8.96 30.42
N GLN A 112 -11.67 9.31 31.71
CA GLN A 112 -12.28 8.51 32.78
C GLN A 112 -13.81 8.49 32.72
N ASP A 113 -14.43 9.53 32.15
CA ASP A 113 -15.87 9.65 32.04
C ASP A 113 -16.49 8.70 31.00
N ILE A 114 -15.67 8.06 30.16
CA ILE A 114 -16.14 7.07 29.19
C ILE A 114 -16.58 5.80 29.94
N PRO A 115 -17.87 5.40 29.90
CA PRO A 115 -18.34 4.22 30.63
C PRO A 115 -17.81 2.92 30.00
N LEU A 116 -17.19 2.05 30.82
CA LEU A 116 -16.57 0.80 30.35
C LEU A 116 -17.54 -0.13 29.64
N LYS A 117 -18.77 -0.25 30.16
CA LYS A 117 -19.80 -1.11 29.56
C LYS A 117 -20.23 -0.60 28.19
N GLU A 118 -20.35 0.70 28.03
CA GLU A 118 -20.80 1.33 26.78
C GLU A 118 -19.73 1.24 25.70
N ILE A 119 -18.47 1.55 26.02
CA ILE A 119 -17.39 1.47 25.02
C ILE A 119 -17.17 0.03 24.53
N LYS A 120 -17.26 -0.97 25.42
CA LYS A 120 -17.20 -2.39 25.05
C LYS A 120 -18.38 -2.80 24.17
N ALA A 121 -19.60 -2.37 24.51
CA ALA A 121 -20.78 -2.65 23.68
C ALA A 121 -20.68 -2.01 22.29
N VAL A 122 -20.21 -0.76 22.19
CA VAL A 122 -19.97 -0.06 20.92
C VAL A 122 -18.94 -0.81 20.07
N SER A 123 -17.81 -1.20 20.67
CA SER A 123 -16.76 -1.96 20.00
C SER A 123 -17.24 -3.34 19.51
N LEU A 124 -17.94 -4.09 20.38
CA LEU A 124 -18.49 -5.40 20.03
C LEU A 124 -19.52 -5.31 18.90
N ASN A 125 -20.45 -4.36 18.97
CA ASN A 125 -21.45 -4.16 17.92
C ASN A 125 -20.79 -3.80 16.59
N HIS A 126 -19.75 -2.95 16.62
CA HIS A 126 -18.97 -2.60 15.44
C HIS A 126 -18.35 -3.84 14.79
N PHE A 127 -17.51 -4.59 15.51
CA PHE A 127 -16.86 -5.76 14.94
C PHE A 127 -17.83 -6.89 14.56
N THR A 128 -18.94 -7.05 15.29
CA THR A 128 -20.00 -8.01 14.93
C THR A 128 -20.63 -7.64 13.59
N SER A 129 -20.87 -6.34 13.34
CA SER A 129 -21.41 -5.85 12.05
C SER A 129 -20.48 -6.09 10.85
N LEU A 130 -19.18 -6.27 11.12
CA LEU A 130 -18.15 -6.49 10.10
C LEU A 130 -17.96 -7.98 9.75
N ILE A 131 -18.60 -8.90 10.48
CA ILE A 131 -18.55 -10.34 10.19
C ILE A 131 -19.32 -10.62 8.91
N MET A 132 -18.65 -11.27 7.95
CA MET A 132 -19.24 -11.63 6.67
C MET A 132 -19.47 -13.14 6.59
N LYS A 133 -20.62 -13.52 6.04
CA LYS A 133 -21.03 -14.92 5.84
C LYS A 133 -21.09 -15.28 4.37
N ASP A 134 -20.83 -16.54 4.06
CA ASP A 134 -20.99 -17.10 2.73
C ASP A 134 -22.45 -17.50 2.43
N GLU A 135 -22.69 -18.08 1.26
CA GLU A 135 -24.02 -18.53 0.80
C GLU A 135 -24.64 -19.61 1.72
N ASN A 136 -23.81 -20.32 2.49
CA ASN A 136 -24.24 -21.35 3.44
C ASN A 136 -24.45 -20.79 4.86
N SER A 137 -24.40 -19.47 5.04
CA SER A 137 -24.44 -18.80 6.34
C SER A 137 -23.26 -19.13 7.27
N GLU A 138 -22.18 -19.69 6.74
CA GLU A 138 -20.92 -19.93 7.45
C GLU A 138 -20.03 -18.69 7.39
N ILE A 139 -19.09 -18.54 8.33
CA ILE A 139 -18.17 -17.40 8.34
C ILE A 139 -17.24 -17.45 7.11
N ASP A 140 -17.30 -16.41 6.28
CA ASP A 140 -16.30 -16.16 5.26
C ASP A 140 -15.10 -15.47 5.93
N TRP A 141 -14.10 -16.27 6.32
CA TRP A 141 -12.92 -15.79 7.02
C TRP A 141 -12.14 -14.75 6.24
N ARG A 142 -12.09 -14.85 4.90
CA ARG A 142 -11.35 -13.90 4.07
C ARG A 142 -12.06 -12.55 4.06
N ARG A 143 -13.37 -12.54 3.75
CA ARG A 143 -14.15 -11.31 3.73
C ARG A 143 -14.26 -10.68 5.11
N THR A 144 -14.42 -11.49 6.15
CA THR A 144 -14.43 -11.03 7.56
C THR A 144 -13.10 -10.37 7.91
N PHE A 145 -11.97 -11.00 7.61
CA PHE A 145 -10.66 -10.41 7.84
C PHE A 145 -10.49 -9.07 7.09
N LEU A 146 -10.82 -9.04 5.80
CA LEU A 146 -10.70 -7.83 4.99
C LEU A 146 -11.61 -6.70 5.49
N SER A 147 -12.81 -7.04 5.95
CA SER A 147 -13.75 -6.11 6.57
C SER A 147 -13.21 -5.55 7.88
N PHE A 148 -12.65 -6.40 8.76
CA PHE A 148 -12.01 -5.99 10.00
C PHE A 148 -10.81 -5.08 9.75
N TRP A 149 -9.94 -5.48 8.82
CA TRP A 149 -8.77 -4.69 8.43
C TRP A 149 -9.18 -3.32 7.89
N ARG A 150 -10.17 -3.26 7.00
CA ARG A 150 -10.54 -1.99 6.37
C ARG A 150 -11.34 -1.07 7.30
N TYR A 151 -12.36 -1.62 7.97
CA TYR A 151 -13.38 -0.84 8.67
C TYR A 151 -13.27 -0.90 10.20
N GLY A 152 -12.45 -1.79 10.77
CA GLY A 152 -12.20 -1.82 12.22
C GLY A 152 -11.76 -0.46 12.80
N PRO A 153 -10.81 0.25 12.18
CA PRO A 153 -10.42 1.60 12.63
C PRO A 153 -11.40 2.71 12.27
N GLU A 154 -12.45 2.43 11.50
CA GLU A 154 -13.46 3.45 11.22
C GLU A 154 -14.28 3.70 12.48
N THR A 155 -14.59 4.97 12.73
CA THR A 155 -15.19 5.40 13.99
C THR A 155 -16.57 4.74 14.18
N PRO A 156 -16.75 3.91 15.22
CA PRO A 156 -18.00 3.16 15.41
C PRO A 156 -19.13 4.01 16.00
N HIS A 157 -18.80 5.17 16.58
CA HIS A 157 -19.75 6.07 17.20
C HIS A 157 -19.29 7.53 17.09
N ALA A 158 -20.20 8.42 16.69
CA ALA A 158 -19.88 9.84 16.44
C ALA A 158 -19.17 10.53 17.63
N GLY A 159 -19.54 10.17 18.87
CA GLY A 159 -18.93 10.71 20.08
C GLY A 159 -17.45 10.34 20.29
N LEU A 160 -16.94 9.28 19.66
CA LEU A 160 -15.51 8.96 19.68
C LEU A 160 -14.74 9.75 18.61
N GLY A 161 -15.40 10.12 17.51
CA GLY A 161 -14.77 10.87 16.42
C GLY A 161 -13.42 10.30 16.01
N ALA A 162 -12.42 11.16 15.88
CA ALA A 162 -11.06 10.78 15.51
C ALA A 162 -10.33 9.97 16.59
N LEU A 163 -10.74 10.03 17.87
CA LEU A 163 -10.05 9.38 18.98
C LEU A 163 -9.86 7.88 18.72
N TRP A 164 -10.91 7.20 18.23
CA TRP A 164 -10.89 5.76 17.93
C TRP A 164 -9.72 5.36 17.02
N ARG A 165 -9.38 6.20 16.04
CA ARG A 165 -8.30 5.95 15.07
C ARG A 165 -6.90 6.11 15.68
N TYR A 166 -6.77 6.85 16.77
CA TYR A 166 -5.49 7.25 17.34
C TYR A 166 -5.23 6.66 18.74
N LEU A 167 -6.11 5.80 19.25
CA LEU A 167 -5.86 5.08 20.50
C LEU A 167 -4.56 4.26 20.37
N PRO A 168 -3.63 4.38 21.34
CA PRO A 168 -2.30 3.78 21.21
C PRO A 168 -2.34 2.27 21.41
N ALA A 169 -1.40 1.52 20.82
CA ALA A 169 -1.30 0.09 21.11
C ALA A 169 -0.70 -0.17 22.51
N ASP A 170 0.28 0.63 22.88
CA ASP A 170 0.98 0.57 24.16
C ASP A 170 0.87 1.90 24.89
N THR A 171 0.26 1.90 26.08
CA THR A 171 0.06 3.11 26.87
C THR A 171 1.36 3.69 27.41
N ARG A 172 2.46 2.92 27.44
CA ARG A 172 3.80 3.36 27.86
C ARG A 172 4.58 4.04 26.74
N VAL A 173 4.25 3.72 25.49
CA VAL A 173 4.86 4.29 24.27
C VAL A 173 3.74 4.62 23.29
N PRO A 174 2.97 5.69 23.55
CA PRO A 174 1.76 5.98 22.81
C PRO A 174 2.07 6.80 21.54
N ASP A 175 2.95 6.26 20.69
CA ASP A 175 3.40 6.85 19.41
C ASP A 175 2.90 6.11 18.16
N HIS A 176 2.31 4.92 18.34
CA HIS A 176 1.69 4.12 17.30
C HIS A 176 0.31 3.65 17.74
N THR A 177 -0.60 3.52 16.77
CA THR A 177 -1.99 3.19 17.06
C THR A 177 -2.17 1.69 17.29
N ILE A 178 -3.23 1.32 18.01
CA ILE A 178 -3.63 -0.09 18.15
C ILE A 178 -3.83 -0.75 16.78
N TRP A 179 -4.28 0.01 15.79
CA TRP A 179 -4.54 -0.46 14.43
C TRP A 179 -3.29 -0.80 13.62
N ASP A 180 -2.18 -0.12 13.90
CA ASP A 180 -0.88 -0.42 13.32
C ASP A 180 -0.33 -1.70 13.94
N HIS A 181 -0.40 -1.82 15.27
CA HIS A 181 0.04 -3.01 16.00
C HIS A 181 -0.69 -4.28 15.57
N VAL A 182 -2.03 -4.28 15.58
CA VAL A 182 -2.80 -5.48 15.21
C VAL A 182 -2.68 -5.82 13.73
N GLY A 183 -2.45 -4.81 12.86
CA GLY A 183 -2.13 -5.01 11.45
C GLY A 183 -0.76 -5.67 11.26
N LEU A 184 0.25 -5.24 12.01
CA LEU A 184 1.58 -5.85 12.00
C LEU A 184 1.55 -7.28 12.55
N ALA A 185 0.81 -7.51 13.64
CA ALA A 185 0.61 -8.83 14.21
C ALA A 185 -0.08 -9.77 13.20
N SER A 186 -1.14 -9.32 12.51
CA SER A 186 -1.80 -10.16 11.49
C SER A 186 -0.88 -10.44 10.29
N ALA A 187 0.00 -9.51 9.92
CA ALA A 187 0.99 -9.71 8.88
C ALA A 187 1.98 -10.84 9.24
N PHE A 188 2.54 -10.82 10.45
CA PHE A 188 3.39 -11.89 10.97
C PHE A 188 2.65 -13.23 11.06
N ALA A 189 1.42 -13.24 11.59
CA ALA A 189 0.60 -14.45 11.66
C ALA A 189 0.36 -15.05 10.26
N GLY A 190 0.18 -14.21 9.25
CA GLY A 190 0.08 -14.63 7.86
C GLY A 190 1.32 -15.35 7.36
N ALA A 191 2.49 -14.73 7.55
CA ALA A 191 3.77 -15.29 7.16
C ALA A 191 4.04 -16.63 7.88
N PHE A 192 3.83 -16.69 9.20
CA PHE A 192 4.00 -17.92 9.98
C PHE A 192 3.06 -19.04 9.53
N SER A 193 1.82 -18.71 9.15
CA SER A 193 0.83 -19.72 8.75
C SER A 193 1.17 -20.37 7.41
N LEU A 194 1.74 -19.60 6.47
CA LEU A 194 2.00 -20.06 5.10
C LEU A 194 3.41 -20.61 4.91
N ASP A 195 4.39 -20.15 5.67
CA ASP A 195 5.75 -20.67 5.59
C ASP A 195 5.85 -22.03 6.32
N PRO A 196 6.34 -23.11 5.69
CA PRO A 196 6.48 -24.42 6.34
C PRO A 196 7.32 -24.41 7.62
N GLU A 197 8.31 -23.52 7.71
CA GLU A 197 9.21 -23.38 8.86
C GLU A 197 8.78 -22.22 9.78
N GLY A 198 7.69 -21.54 9.45
CA GLY A 198 7.22 -20.37 10.18
C GLY A 198 8.17 -19.17 10.09
N ILE A 199 8.86 -19.02 8.96
CA ILE A 199 9.87 -17.97 8.73
C ILE A 199 9.27 -16.83 7.88
N PRO A 200 9.24 -15.59 8.38
CA PRO A 200 8.86 -14.42 7.61
C PRO A 200 10.06 -13.83 6.86
N ALA A 201 9.77 -12.99 5.86
CA ALA A 201 10.75 -12.18 5.14
C ALA A 201 10.21 -10.78 4.85
N LEU A 202 11.10 -9.79 4.77
CA LEU A 202 10.79 -8.48 4.18
C LEU A 202 10.99 -8.55 2.67
N LEU A 203 9.91 -8.42 1.91
CA LEU A 203 9.95 -8.20 0.47
C LEU A 203 9.85 -6.71 0.18
N THR A 204 10.86 -6.15 -0.49
CA THR A 204 10.81 -4.78 -1.01
C THR A 204 10.83 -4.81 -2.52
N MET A 205 9.92 -4.08 -3.16
CA MET A 205 9.80 -4.00 -4.61
C MET A 205 9.59 -2.56 -5.06
N SER A 206 10.07 -2.22 -6.27
CA SER A 206 9.64 -1.02 -6.97
C SER A 206 9.39 -1.24 -8.45
N ILE A 207 8.53 -0.38 -8.96
CA ILE A 207 8.14 -0.27 -10.37
C ILE A 207 8.70 1.04 -10.93
N GLY A 208 9.15 1.00 -12.17
CA GLY A 208 9.78 2.14 -12.81
C GLY A 208 9.93 1.99 -14.33
N PRO A 209 10.70 2.90 -14.95
CA PRO A 209 11.35 4.06 -14.32
C PRO A 209 10.33 5.18 -14.01
N VAL A 210 10.56 5.97 -12.95
CA VAL A 210 9.59 7.01 -12.51
C VAL A 210 9.84 8.36 -13.20
N GLN A 211 11.01 8.96 -12.95
CA GLN A 211 11.29 10.34 -13.38
C GLN A 211 11.33 10.48 -14.90
N THR A 212 12.02 9.56 -15.59
CA THR A 212 12.07 9.57 -17.07
C THR A 212 10.70 9.32 -17.68
N PHE A 213 9.88 8.45 -17.09
CA PHE A 213 8.54 8.17 -17.62
C PHE A 213 7.57 9.36 -17.48
N ILE A 214 7.56 10.03 -16.32
CA ILE A 214 6.71 11.19 -16.04
C ILE A 214 7.16 12.42 -16.82
N SER A 215 8.48 12.67 -16.91
CA SER A 215 9.02 13.83 -17.63
C SER A 215 8.84 13.75 -19.15
N GLN A 216 8.65 12.55 -19.71
CA GLN A 216 8.25 12.34 -21.11
C GLN A 216 6.77 12.74 -21.35
N ALA A 217 6.44 14.01 -21.15
CA ALA A 217 5.10 14.56 -21.28
C ALA A 217 5.15 15.92 -22.01
N ARG A 218 4.17 16.19 -22.88
CA ARG A 218 4.03 17.48 -23.60
C ARG A 218 2.85 18.32 -23.11
N SER A 219 2.00 17.75 -22.24
CA SER A 219 0.84 18.40 -21.64
C SER A 219 0.67 17.97 -20.18
N VAL A 220 -0.08 18.76 -19.40
CA VAL A 220 -0.48 18.40 -18.03
C VAL A 220 -1.27 17.08 -18.02
N SER A 221 -2.05 16.82 -19.08
CA SER A 221 -2.76 15.55 -19.23
C SER A 221 -1.80 14.36 -19.33
N ASP A 222 -0.77 14.46 -20.17
CA ASP A 222 0.24 13.41 -20.33
C ASP A 222 1.03 13.19 -19.03
N MET A 223 1.35 14.27 -18.31
CA MET A 223 2.07 14.22 -17.03
C MET A 223 1.23 13.52 -15.95
N TRP A 224 -0.03 13.90 -15.79
CA TRP A 224 -0.97 13.19 -14.89
C TRP A 224 -1.11 11.74 -15.32
N ALA A 225 -1.27 11.46 -16.62
CA ALA A 225 -1.48 10.11 -17.12
C ALA A 225 -0.28 9.22 -16.81
N ALA A 226 0.94 9.73 -16.96
CA ALA A 226 2.15 9.00 -16.59
C ALA A 226 2.18 8.68 -15.09
N SER A 227 1.91 9.66 -14.23
CA SER A 227 1.92 9.49 -12.77
C SER A 227 0.82 8.53 -12.31
N HIS A 228 -0.39 8.69 -12.83
CA HIS A 228 -1.54 7.85 -12.51
C HIS A 228 -1.34 6.41 -13.01
N LEU A 229 -0.88 6.23 -14.25
CA LEU A 229 -0.61 4.91 -14.81
C LEU A 229 0.44 4.16 -13.99
N LEU A 230 1.52 4.83 -13.55
CA LEU A 230 2.52 4.23 -12.65
C LEU A 230 1.94 3.84 -11.29
N SER A 231 1.10 4.71 -10.70
CA SER A 231 0.39 4.41 -9.45
C SER A 231 -0.51 3.19 -9.61
N MET A 232 -1.24 3.08 -10.72
CA MET A 232 -2.12 1.94 -11.02
C MET A 232 -1.36 0.65 -11.34
N THR A 233 -0.26 0.75 -12.07
CA THR A 233 0.64 -0.38 -12.32
C THR A 233 1.23 -0.89 -11.01
N THR A 234 1.56 0.04 -10.08
CA THR A 234 2.03 -0.31 -8.74
C THR A 234 0.94 -0.94 -7.90
N TRP A 235 -0.28 -0.44 -7.99
CA TRP A 235 -1.43 -1.08 -7.36
C TRP A 235 -1.59 -2.52 -7.82
N GLU A 236 -1.52 -2.79 -9.12
CA GLU A 236 -1.71 -4.15 -9.64
C GLU A 236 -0.64 -5.14 -9.18
N ALA A 237 0.61 -4.69 -9.01
CA ALA A 237 1.65 -5.50 -8.37
C ALA A 237 1.36 -5.77 -6.89
N ILE A 238 0.97 -4.73 -6.14
CA ILE A 238 0.62 -4.85 -4.72
C ILE A 238 -0.59 -5.77 -4.55
N LYS A 239 -1.63 -5.58 -5.35
CA LYS A 239 -2.87 -6.35 -5.38
C LYS A 239 -2.58 -7.84 -5.59
N ALA A 240 -1.66 -8.20 -6.48
CA ALA A 240 -1.26 -9.60 -6.68
C ALA A 240 -0.70 -10.25 -5.40
N VAL A 241 -0.01 -9.48 -4.54
CA VAL A 241 0.44 -9.95 -3.22
C VAL A 241 -0.74 -9.99 -2.24
N CYS A 242 -1.56 -8.94 -2.19
CA CYS A 242 -2.72 -8.86 -1.30
C CYS A 242 -3.76 -9.97 -1.56
N GLU A 243 -3.91 -10.42 -2.80
CA GLU A 243 -4.79 -11.52 -3.19
C GLU A 243 -4.42 -12.84 -2.51
N ASP A 244 -3.13 -13.06 -2.22
CA ASP A 244 -2.63 -14.32 -1.65
C ASP A 244 -2.49 -14.25 -0.13
N ILE A 245 -1.98 -13.13 0.40
CA ILE A 245 -1.60 -13.02 1.81
C ILE A 245 -2.30 -11.89 2.56
N GLY A 246 -3.11 -11.07 1.90
CA GLY A 246 -3.86 -9.98 2.52
C GLY A 246 -3.15 -8.61 2.46
N PRO A 247 -3.91 -7.51 2.54
CA PRO A 247 -3.37 -6.15 2.43
C PRO A 247 -2.63 -5.67 3.69
N ASP A 248 -2.89 -6.28 4.85
CA ASP A 248 -2.17 -6.03 6.10
C ASP A 248 -0.69 -6.39 6.02
N SER A 249 -0.32 -7.33 5.14
CA SER A 249 1.06 -7.72 4.92
C SER A 249 1.91 -6.59 4.31
N VAL A 250 1.30 -5.56 3.72
CA VAL A 250 2.02 -4.41 3.14
C VAL A 250 2.26 -3.36 4.21
N ILE A 251 3.52 -3.22 4.65
CA ILE A 251 3.92 -2.22 5.67
C ILE A 251 3.95 -0.83 5.06
N PHE A 252 4.46 -0.72 3.83
CA PHE A 252 4.55 0.54 3.10
C PHE A 252 4.17 0.31 1.64
N PRO A 253 3.34 1.17 1.01
CA PRO A 253 2.55 2.24 1.65
C PRO A 253 1.41 1.68 2.52
N GLN A 254 0.85 2.50 3.41
CA GLN A 254 -0.40 2.17 4.10
C GLN A 254 -1.56 2.14 3.08
N LEU A 255 -2.16 0.96 2.88
CA LEU A 255 -3.21 0.76 1.88
C LEU A 255 -4.61 1.15 2.35
N ARG A 256 -4.81 1.28 3.67
CA ARG A 256 -6.11 1.53 4.26
C ARG A 256 -6.66 2.91 3.84
N GLY A 257 -7.87 2.92 3.30
CA GLY A 257 -8.53 4.16 2.86
C GLY A 257 -8.02 4.73 1.53
N ILE A 258 -7.15 4.01 0.82
CA ILE A 258 -6.79 4.38 -0.55
C ILE A 258 -7.97 4.03 -1.48
N PRO A 259 -8.49 4.99 -2.28
CA PRO A 259 -9.68 4.81 -3.12
C PRO A 259 -9.67 3.56 -4.01
N ILE A 260 -8.55 3.28 -4.68
CA ILE A 260 -8.46 2.14 -5.59
C ILE A 260 -8.47 0.79 -4.85
N VAL A 261 -7.96 0.77 -3.62
CA VAL A 261 -7.98 -0.41 -2.74
C VAL A 261 -9.42 -0.67 -2.27
N ASP A 262 -10.14 0.39 -1.90
CA ASP A 262 -11.54 0.29 -1.51
C ASP A 262 -12.43 -0.17 -2.67
N MET A 263 -12.12 0.26 -3.90
CA MET A 263 -12.79 -0.25 -5.10
C MET A 263 -12.56 -1.76 -5.28
N TRP A 264 -11.32 -2.22 -5.14
CA TRP A 264 -10.98 -3.66 -5.18
C TRP A 264 -11.73 -4.47 -4.11
N LEU A 265 -11.72 -3.98 -2.86
CA LEU A 265 -12.44 -4.62 -1.76
C LEU A 265 -13.92 -4.81 -2.09
N ARG A 266 -14.58 -3.79 -2.63
CA ARG A 266 -16.02 -3.85 -2.95
C ARG A 266 -16.31 -4.73 -4.16
N LYS A 267 -15.61 -4.48 -5.27
CA LYS A 267 -15.97 -5.04 -6.59
C LYS A 267 -15.43 -6.44 -6.80
N GLU A 268 -14.28 -6.76 -6.21
CA GLU A 268 -13.63 -8.04 -6.43
C GLU A 268 -13.68 -8.93 -5.19
N MET A 269 -13.54 -8.36 -4.00
CA MET A 269 -13.57 -9.15 -2.75
C MET A 269 -14.98 -9.26 -2.13
N GLY A 270 -15.95 -8.46 -2.58
CA GLY A 270 -17.32 -8.46 -2.03
C GLY A 270 -17.41 -7.87 -0.61
N VAL A 271 -16.49 -6.98 -0.26
CA VAL A 271 -16.39 -6.35 1.07
C VAL A 271 -16.98 -4.94 0.97
N ASN A 272 -18.27 -4.83 1.30
CA ASN A 272 -19.01 -3.57 1.27
C ASN A 272 -18.78 -2.77 2.56
N PRO A 273 -18.86 -1.43 2.49
CA PRO A 273 -18.81 -0.60 3.69
C PRO A 273 -20.00 -0.90 4.62
N PRO A 274 -19.82 -0.81 5.94
CA PRO A 274 -20.93 -0.98 6.90
C PRO A 274 -21.96 0.13 6.75
N GLU A 275 -23.15 -0.10 7.30
CA GLU A 275 -24.23 0.89 7.31
C GLU A 275 -23.77 2.20 8.00
N GLY A 276 -24.15 3.35 7.41
CA GLY A 276 -23.76 4.66 7.92
C GLY A 276 -22.34 5.11 7.57
N TYR A 277 -21.55 4.30 6.86
CA TYR A 277 -20.23 4.71 6.35
C TYR A 277 -20.36 5.78 5.27
N ILE A 278 -19.56 6.84 5.37
CA ILE A 278 -19.52 7.92 4.39
C ILE A 278 -18.67 7.48 3.19
N ASP A 279 -19.33 7.18 2.08
CA ASP A 279 -18.70 6.66 0.88
C ASP A 279 -18.17 7.75 -0.07
N ARG A 280 -16.89 8.12 0.12
CA ARG A 280 -16.22 9.12 -0.71
C ARG A 280 -15.99 8.71 -2.17
N LEU A 281 -16.13 7.44 -2.53
CA LEU A 281 -15.99 6.99 -3.92
C LEU A 281 -17.17 7.42 -4.79
N SER A 282 -18.35 7.53 -4.17
CA SER A 282 -19.61 7.86 -4.84
C SER A 282 -19.96 9.35 -4.76
N GLU A 283 -19.18 10.16 -4.04
CA GLU A 283 -19.51 11.57 -3.74
C GLU A 283 -19.24 12.56 -4.88
N ARG A 284 -18.43 12.19 -5.88
CA ARG A 284 -17.97 13.14 -6.91
C ARG A 284 -17.98 12.53 -8.31
N GLU A 285 -18.68 13.22 -9.20
CA GLU A 285 -18.83 12.88 -10.63
C GLU A 285 -17.75 13.53 -11.53
N SER A 286 -16.78 14.23 -10.95
CA SER A 286 -15.66 14.81 -11.70
C SER A 286 -14.32 14.17 -11.30
N ASP A 287 -13.23 14.60 -11.94
CA ASP A 287 -11.86 14.25 -11.54
C ASP A 287 -11.44 14.80 -10.17
N ALA A 288 -12.30 15.56 -9.51
CA ALA A 288 -12.20 15.83 -8.08
C ALA A 288 -12.45 14.58 -7.22
N ASN A 289 -12.95 13.48 -7.81
CA ASN A 289 -13.07 12.17 -7.18
C ASN A 289 -11.69 11.66 -6.77
N PRO A 290 -11.51 11.20 -5.52
CA PRO A 290 -10.22 10.71 -5.03
C PRO A 290 -9.57 9.62 -5.88
N ILE A 291 -10.34 8.85 -6.66
CA ILE A 291 -9.84 7.77 -7.50
C ILE A 291 -8.92 8.24 -8.63
N PHE A 292 -9.02 9.52 -9.04
CA PHE A 292 -8.12 10.11 -10.06
C PHE A 292 -6.78 10.58 -9.49
N ARG A 293 -6.54 10.42 -8.18
CA ARG A 293 -5.25 10.75 -7.56
C ARG A 293 -4.29 9.58 -7.70
N ALA A 294 -3.07 9.87 -8.17
CA ALA A 294 -1.95 8.93 -8.11
C ALA A 294 -1.46 8.77 -6.66
N ALA A 295 -2.21 8.02 -5.86
CA ALA A 295 -2.03 7.94 -4.41
C ALA A 295 -0.95 6.92 -3.97
N LEU A 296 -0.57 5.98 -4.85
CA LEU A 296 0.40 4.93 -4.52
C LEU A 296 1.80 5.31 -5.02
N PRO A 297 2.83 5.23 -4.15
CA PRO A 297 4.22 5.37 -4.57
C PRO A 297 4.62 4.21 -5.46
N ASN A 298 5.80 4.34 -6.08
CA ASN A 298 6.34 3.31 -6.95
C ASN A 298 7.11 2.18 -6.22
N LYS A 299 7.20 2.24 -4.89
CA LYS A 299 7.90 1.28 -4.03
C LYS A 299 6.93 0.76 -2.97
N PHE A 300 6.99 -0.54 -2.68
CA PHE A 300 6.31 -1.11 -1.52
C PHE A 300 7.23 -2.07 -0.75
N THR A 301 6.93 -2.25 0.53
CA THR A 301 7.58 -3.21 1.43
C THR A 301 6.52 -4.02 2.16
N ALA A 302 6.67 -5.34 2.18
CA ALA A 302 5.71 -6.27 2.76
C ALA A 302 6.38 -7.36 3.61
N ILE A 303 5.67 -7.84 4.64
CA ILE A 303 5.99 -9.07 5.36
C ILE A 303 5.35 -10.24 4.62
N VAL A 304 6.19 -11.14 4.13
CA VAL A 304 5.78 -12.31 3.35
C VAL A 304 6.32 -13.60 3.96
N PRO A 305 5.76 -14.77 3.64
CA PRO A 305 6.36 -16.05 4.02
C PRO A 305 7.65 -16.26 3.22
N ALA A 306 8.76 -16.60 3.89
CA ALA A 306 10.08 -16.63 3.26
C ALA A 306 10.16 -17.63 2.11
N GLY A 307 9.58 -18.82 2.27
CA GLY A 307 9.59 -19.90 1.28
C GLY A 307 8.89 -19.57 -0.04
N ILE A 308 7.99 -18.58 -0.08
CA ILE A 308 7.29 -18.15 -1.30
C ILE A 308 7.57 -16.69 -1.68
N ALA A 309 8.52 -16.02 -1.03
CA ALA A 309 8.81 -14.61 -1.28
C ALA A 309 9.16 -14.32 -2.75
N LYS A 310 9.94 -15.21 -3.38
CA LYS A 310 10.31 -15.12 -4.80
C LYS A 310 9.09 -15.29 -5.72
N GLU A 311 8.25 -16.29 -5.44
CA GLU A 311 7.04 -16.56 -6.22
C GLU A 311 6.10 -15.34 -6.18
N LEU A 312 5.88 -14.76 -5.01
CA LEU A 312 5.07 -13.55 -4.84
C LEU A 312 5.65 -12.37 -5.64
N ALA A 313 6.98 -12.20 -5.61
CA ALA A 313 7.64 -11.13 -6.35
C ALA A 313 7.52 -11.30 -7.88
N GLU A 314 7.71 -12.52 -8.38
CA GLU A 314 7.57 -12.84 -9.81
C GLU A 314 6.12 -12.71 -10.27
N LYS A 315 5.15 -13.15 -9.46
CA LYS A 315 3.72 -12.97 -9.72
C LYS A 315 3.33 -11.49 -9.78
N ALA A 316 3.80 -10.67 -8.84
CA ALA A 316 3.55 -9.23 -8.83
C ALA A 316 4.17 -8.53 -10.05
N ALA A 317 5.41 -8.89 -10.41
CA ALA A 317 6.07 -8.37 -11.61
C ALA A 317 5.33 -8.76 -12.90
N GLY A 318 4.91 -10.03 -13.00
CA GLY A 318 4.12 -10.55 -14.11
C GLY A 318 2.78 -9.84 -14.25
N ARG A 319 2.04 -9.66 -13.13
CA ARG A 319 0.77 -8.92 -13.11
C ARG A 319 0.94 -7.49 -13.59
N ALA A 320 1.96 -6.77 -13.11
CA ALA A 320 2.22 -5.39 -13.53
C ALA A 320 2.47 -5.29 -15.05
N ARG A 321 3.33 -6.16 -15.60
CA ARG A 321 3.64 -6.19 -17.05
C ARG A 321 2.44 -6.57 -17.88
N GLN A 322 1.70 -7.61 -17.46
CA GLN A 322 0.50 -8.05 -18.14
C GLN A 322 -0.56 -6.95 -18.17
N TRP A 323 -0.79 -6.28 -17.03
CA TRP A 323 -1.76 -5.20 -16.93
C TRP A 323 -1.39 -4.04 -17.84
N VAL A 324 -0.13 -3.60 -17.85
CA VAL A 324 0.32 -2.54 -18.77
C VAL A 324 0.15 -2.97 -20.23
N ARG A 325 0.53 -4.20 -20.59
CA ARG A 325 0.35 -4.72 -21.95
C ARG A 325 -1.11 -4.71 -22.38
N GLN A 326 -2.03 -5.18 -21.53
CA GLN A 326 -3.47 -5.17 -21.82
C GLN A 326 -3.99 -3.76 -22.11
N HIS A 327 -3.59 -2.76 -21.31
CA HIS A 327 -4.03 -1.38 -21.51
C HIS A 327 -3.35 -0.73 -22.71
N ALA A 328 -2.10 -1.09 -23.01
CA ALA A 328 -1.41 -0.63 -24.21
C ALA A 328 -2.07 -1.18 -25.49
N VAL A 329 -2.47 -2.46 -25.49
CA VAL A 329 -3.26 -3.06 -26.57
C VAL A 329 -4.61 -2.37 -26.69
N LYS A 330 -5.32 -2.12 -25.58
CA LYS A 330 -6.59 -1.36 -25.59
C LYS A 330 -6.40 0.03 -26.21
N ALA A 331 -5.33 0.74 -25.84
CA ALA A 331 -5.00 2.04 -26.42
C ALA A 331 -4.72 1.95 -27.94
N ALA A 332 -3.99 0.93 -28.39
CA ALA A 332 -3.73 0.69 -29.80
C ALA A 332 -5.01 0.34 -30.58
N SER A 333 -5.90 -0.48 -30.02
CA SER A 333 -7.20 -0.79 -30.62
C SER A 333 -8.05 0.45 -30.79
N MET A 334 -8.18 1.28 -29.74
CA MET A 334 -8.90 2.55 -29.82
C MET A 334 -8.34 3.45 -30.93
N LEU A 335 -7.00 3.54 -31.03
CA LEU A 335 -6.31 4.33 -32.05
C LEU A 335 -6.65 3.87 -33.48
N LEU A 336 -6.64 2.56 -33.71
CA LEU A 336 -6.91 1.96 -35.02
C LEU A 336 -8.40 2.07 -35.40
N GLU A 337 -9.30 1.82 -34.46
CA GLU A 337 -10.75 1.98 -34.68
C GLU A 337 -11.11 3.40 -35.12
N ALA A 338 -10.43 4.41 -34.57
CA ALA A 338 -10.63 5.80 -34.96
C ALA A 338 -10.31 6.09 -36.43
N VAL A 339 -9.51 5.24 -37.09
CA VAL A 339 -9.17 5.36 -38.52
C VAL A 339 -9.74 4.21 -39.35
N GLU A 340 -10.73 3.48 -38.82
CA GLU A 340 -11.39 2.34 -39.48
C GLU A 340 -10.45 1.14 -39.76
N GLU A 341 -9.41 1.01 -38.95
CA GLU A 341 -8.49 -0.13 -38.93
C GLU A 341 -8.76 -1.03 -37.72
N VAL A 342 -8.26 -2.26 -37.75
CA VAL A 342 -8.46 -3.24 -36.66
C VAL A 342 -7.10 -3.67 -36.09
N TYR A 343 -7.02 -3.74 -34.76
CA TYR A 343 -5.81 -4.26 -34.10
C TYR A 343 -5.58 -5.74 -34.43
N ASN A 344 -4.36 -6.05 -34.85
CA ASN A 344 -3.87 -7.41 -35.04
C ASN A 344 -2.47 -7.53 -34.40
N GLU A 345 -2.28 -8.53 -33.55
CA GLU A 345 -1.01 -8.78 -32.85
C GLU A 345 0.13 -9.12 -33.81
N ASP A 346 -0.17 -9.82 -34.92
CA ASP A 346 0.80 -10.19 -35.95
C ASP A 346 1.11 -9.05 -36.95
N SER A 347 0.47 -7.89 -36.79
CA SER A 347 0.73 -6.73 -37.65
C SER A 347 2.06 -6.05 -37.31
N VAL A 348 2.52 -5.16 -38.20
CA VAL A 348 3.68 -4.29 -37.94
C VAL A 348 3.51 -3.56 -36.61
N LEU A 349 2.34 -2.95 -36.39
CA LEU A 349 2.04 -2.21 -35.17
C LEU A 349 2.03 -3.11 -33.93
N GLY A 350 1.45 -4.30 -34.01
CA GLY A 350 1.41 -5.28 -32.92
C GLY A 350 2.81 -5.71 -32.48
N ALA A 351 3.66 -6.04 -33.46
CA ALA A 351 5.06 -6.37 -33.21
C ALA A 351 5.85 -5.18 -32.62
N GLN A 352 5.61 -3.95 -33.09
CA GLN A 352 6.20 -2.74 -32.51
C GLN A 352 5.78 -2.55 -31.06
N LEU A 353 4.49 -2.73 -30.76
CA LEU A 353 3.94 -2.53 -29.44
C LEU A 353 4.55 -3.51 -28.44
N GLU A 354 4.61 -4.81 -28.78
CA GLU A 354 5.22 -5.82 -27.92
C GLU A 354 6.70 -5.54 -27.68
N ALA A 355 7.46 -5.24 -28.74
CA ALA A 355 8.88 -4.92 -28.63
C ALA A 355 9.15 -3.69 -27.75
N GLN A 356 8.30 -2.66 -27.83
CA GLN A 356 8.42 -1.43 -27.03
C GLN A 356 8.00 -1.60 -25.57
N LEU A 357 7.20 -2.62 -25.26
CA LEU A 357 6.74 -2.94 -23.90
C LEU A 357 7.61 -3.99 -23.20
N GLY A 358 8.48 -4.71 -23.93
CA GLY A 358 9.26 -5.82 -23.38
C GLY A 358 10.05 -5.50 -22.10
N SER A 359 10.50 -4.25 -21.95
CA SER A 359 11.24 -3.76 -20.77
C SER A 359 10.44 -2.87 -19.83
N PHE A 360 9.14 -2.60 -20.10
CA PHE A 360 8.30 -1.72 -19.28
C PHE A 360 7.10 -2.47 -18.67
N PRO A 361 6.82 -2.31 -17.36
CA PRO A 361 7.65 -1.61 -16.39
C PRO A 361 8.92 -2.38 -16.03
N GLU A 362 9.95 -1.61 -15.66
CA GLU A 362 11.09 -2.13 -14.91
C GLU A 362 10.61 -2.51 -13.51
N VAL A 363 10.93 -3.73 -13.07
CA VAL A 363 10.58 -4.22 -11.74
C VAL A 363 11.84 -4.71 -11.05
N HIS A 364 12.15 -4.09 -9.92
CA HIS A 364 13.27 -4.50 -9.06
C HIS A 364 12.70 -4.92 -7.71
N TRP A 365 13.25 -5.99 -7.14
CA TRP A 365 12.87 -6.43 -5.81
C TRP A 365 14.08 -7.02 -5.06
N ALA A 366 13.93 -7.13 -3.75
CA ALA A 366 14.84 -7.83 -2.86
C ALA A 366 14.03 -8.44 -1.70
N SER A 367 14.50 -9.57 -1.17
CA SER A 367 13.89 -10.22 -0.01
C SER A 367 14.94 -10.51 1.05
N VAL A 368 14.61 -10.24 2.32
CA VAL A 368 15.47 -10.52 3.47
C VAL A 368 14.69 -11.36 4.49
N PRO A 369 15.06 -12.65 4.66
CA PRO A 369 14.36 -13.53 5.58
C PRO A 369 14.84 -13.34 7.03
N TRP A 370 13.93 -13.56 7.99
CA TRP A 370 14.28 -13.62 9.41
C TRP A 370 15.16 -14.82 9.77
N SER A 371 15.34 -15.80 8.87
CA SER A 371 16.23 -16.95 9.09
C SER A 371 17.70 -16.59 9.34
N LEU A 372 18.10 -15.37 8.97
CA LEU A 372 19.40 -14.76 9.32
C LEU A 372 19.58 -14.51 10.82
N VAL A 373 18.50 -14.62 11.59
CA VAL A 373 18.48 -14.55 13.05
C VAL A 373 18.21 -15.95 13.60
N LYS A 374 19.12 -16.48 14.41
CA LYS A 374 18.90 -17.78 15.07
C LYS A 374 18.12 -17.60 16.35
N GLU A 375 17.05 -18.38 16.50
CA GLU A 375 16.26 -18.51 17.72
C GLU A 375 16.73 -19.70 18.56
N ASP A 376 16.63 -19.60 19.89
CA ASP A 376 16.70 -20.77 20.77
C ASP A 376 15.34 -21.47 20.88
N SER A 377 15.27 -22.58 21.62
CA SER A 377 14.03 -23.35 21.83
C SER A 377 12.92 -22.59 22.57
N ARG A 378 13.20 -21.40 23.11
CA ARG A 378 12.25 -20.53 23.81
C ARG A 378 11.79 -19.36 22.92
N GLY A 379 12.26 -19.27 21.68
CA GLY A 379 11.96 -18.16 20.75
C GLY A 379 12.72 -16.87 21.07
N ILE A 380 13.88 -16.99 21.72
CA ILE A 380 14.76 -15.87 22.06
C ILE A 380 15.89 -15.81 21.03
N VAL A 381 16.36 -14.59 20.69
CA VAL A 381 17.53 -14.40 19.83
C VAL A 381 18.76 -15.06 20.45
N ALA A 382 19.26 -16.10 19.78
CA ALA A 382 20.45 -16.85 20.17
C ALA A 382 21.71 -16.33 19.47
N ALA A 383 21.61 -15.98 18.18
CA ALA A 383 22.72 -15.45 17.40
C ALA A 383 22.27 -14.52 16.28
N THR A 384 23.12 -13.53 15.98
CA THR A 384 22.94 -12.57 14.88
C THR A 384 24.10 -12.60 13.88
N THR A 385 24.88 -13.69 13.86
CA THR A 385 26.12 -13.80 13.07
C THR A 385 25.82 -13.72 11.57
N GLU A 386 24.88 -14.54 11.08
CA GLU A 386 24.49 -14.55 9.65
C GLU A 386 23.94 -13.19 9.20
N LEU A 387 23.10 -12.55 10.03
CA LEU A 387 22.62 -11.19 9.76
C LEU A 387 23.77 -10.18 9.69
N SER A 388 24.72 -10.26 10.62
CA SER A 388 25.90 -9.39 10.63
C SER A 388 26.76 -9.56 9.39
N GLU A 389 27.03 -10.81 8.98
CA GLU A 389 27.81 -11.15 7.78
C GLU A 389 27.10 -10.66 6.50
N ALA A 390 25.77 -10.81 6.42
CA ALA A 390 24.98 -10.33 5.29
C ALA A 390 25.00 -8.79 5.17
N MET A 391 25.11 -8.08 6.29
CA MET A 391 25.19 -6.62 6.32
C MET A 391 26.60 -6.09 6.03
N GLU A 392 27.65 -6.83 6.38
CA GLU A 392 29.05 -6.39 6.31
C GLU A 392 29.47 -5.74 4.98
N PRO A 393 29.10 -6.26 3.78
CA PRO A 393 29.49 -5.66 2.50
C PRO A 393 29.01 -4.22 2.30
N PHE A 394 28.00 -3.77 3.06
CA PHE A 394 27.44 -2.43 2.96
C PHE A 394 28.00 -1.44 3.99
N TYR A 395 28.90 -1.90 4.87
CA TYR A 395 29.47 -1.11 5.95
C TYR A 395 30.99 -1.05 5.83
N ASN A 396 31.57 0.15 5.97
CA ASN A 396 33.01 0.38 5.82
C ASN A 396 33.83 0.10 7.09
N SER A 397 33.26 -0.55 8.12
CA SER A 397 33.90 -0.67 9.44
C SER A 397 34.39 -2.10 9.73
N LEU A 398 35.71 -2.27 9.79
CA LEU A 398 36.36 -3.55 10.13
C LEU A 398 36.26 -3.94 11.63
N ASN A 399 35.95 -2.99 12.52
CA ASN A 399 36.07 -3.17 13.98
C ASN A 399 34.76 -3.01 14.77
N THR A 400 33.63 -2.79 14.11
CA THR A 400 32.31 -2.63 14.75
C THR A 400 31.25 -3.42 14.00
N LYS A 401 30.30 -4.02 14.73
CA LYS A 401 29.13 -4.65 14.10
C LYS A 401 28.36 -3.63 13.25
N PRO A 402 27.77 -4.05 12.12
CA PRO A 402 27.09 -3.15 11.20
C PRO A 402 25.75 -2.63 11.74
N GLY A 403 25.42 -1.38 11.40
CA GLY A 403 24.11 -0.78 11.59
C GLY A 403 23.57 -0.87 13.02
N PHE A 404 22.29 -1.27 13.14
CA PHE A 404 21.62 -1.46 14.43
C PHE A 404 22.36 -2.45 15.34
N LEU A 405 22.99 -3.49 14.79
CA LEU A 405 23.73 -4.49 15.57
C LEU A 405 25.00 -3.93 16.25
N GLY A 406 25.52 -2.79 15.76
CA GLY A 406 26.61 -2.05 16.40
C GLY A 406 26.16 -0.96 17.37
N SER A 407 24.87 -0.67 17.44
CA SER A 407 24.34 0.46 18.21
C SER A 407 24.40 0.26 19.73
N GLU A 408 24.45 1.36 20.49
CA GLU A 408 24.33 1.33 21.94
C GLU A 408 23.00 0.71 22.40
N ILE A 409 21.93 0.93 21.63
CA ILE A 409 20.59 0.41 21.92
C ILE A 409 20.60 -1.12 21.87
N TRP A 410 21.12 -1.72 20.78
CA TRP A 410 21.22 -3.17 20.69
C TRP A 410 22.14 -3.73 21.78
N ASN A 411 23.28 -3.09 22.05
CA ASN A 411 24.18 -3.49 23.12
C ASN A 411 23.53 -3.46 24.51
N LEU A 412 22.56 -2.57 24.73
CA LEU A 412 21.78 -2.47 25.96
C LEU A 412 20.75 -3.60 26.06
N ILE A 413 19.90 -3.78 25.04
CA ILE A 413 18.72 -4.68 25.10
C ILE A 413 19.03 -6.14 24.76
N SER A 414 20.16 -6.42 24.09
CA SER A 414 20.60 -7.79 23.80
C SER A 414 21.14 -8.53 25.03
N LYS A 415 21.47 -7.79 26.09
CA LYS A 415 21.96 -8.35 27.35
C LYS A 415 20.81 -8.50 28.34
N GLN A 416 20.67 -9.69 28.92
CA GLN A 416 19.66 -9.94 29.96
C GLN A 416 19.87 -9.05 31.20
N ALA A 417 21.10 -8.65 31.51
CA ALA A 417 21.40 -7.67 32.54
C ALA A 417 22.37 -6.61 32.00
N SER A 418 21.99 -5.34 32.08
CA SER A 418 22.81 -4.22 31.63
C SER A 418 22.51 -2.96 32.44
N LYS A 419 23.55 -2.19 32.78
CA LYS A 419 23.46 -0.95 33.59
C LYS A 419 22.64 -1.11 34.90
N GLY A 420 22.70 -2.28 35.54
CA GLY A 420 21.99 -2.55 36.80
C GLY A 420 20.50 -2.89 36.66
N ALA A 421 19.99 -3.03 35.43
CA ALA A 421 18.62 -3.46 35.15
C ALA A 421 18.60 -4.81 34.41
N GLU A 422 17.62 -5.66 34.71
CA GLU A 422 17.38 -6.90 33.97
C GLU A 422 16.39 -6.63 32.84
N PHE A 423 16.67 -7.00 31.60
CA PHE A 423 15.75 -6.81 30.46
C PHE A 423 15.01 -8.11 30.13
N PHE A 424 13.83 -7.99 29.51
CA PHE A 424 13.21 -9.15 28.88
C PHE A 424 14.10 -9.67 27.74
N PRO A 425 14.31 -11.00 27.64
CA PRO A 425 15.09 -11.56 26.54
C PRO A 425 14.48 -11.17 25.18
N PRO A 426 15.28 -10.67 24.23
CA PRO A 426 14.78 -10.22 22.94
C PRO A 426 14.32 -11.41 22.09
N ASN A 427 13.15 -11.29 21.47
CA ASN A 427 12.73 -12.14 20.36
C ASN A 427 13.14 -11.51 19.02
N PRO A 428 13.11 -12.24 17.89
CA PRO A 428 13.59 -11.73 16.59
C PRO A 428 12.85 -10.51 16.03
N GLY A 429 11.65 -10.18 16.51
CA GLY A 429 10.93 -8.98 16.09
C GLY A 429 11.73 -7.69 16.32
N VAL A 430 12.52 -7.64 17.39
CA VAL A 430 13.37 -6.48 17.74
C VAL A 430 14.45 -6.16 16.69
N LEU A 431 14.74 -7.11 15.80
CA LEU A 431 15.75 -6.96 14.75
C LEU A 431 15.16 -6.42 13.44
N TYR A 432 13.89 -6.02 13.42
CA TYR A 432 13.28 -5.32 12.28
C TYR A 432 14.15 -4.17 11.73
N PRO A 433 14.74 -3.27 12.56
CA PRO A 433 15.58 -2.18 12.02
C PRO A 433 16.80 -2.68 11.23
N ALA A 434 17.44 -3.76 11.69
CA ALA A 434 18.60 -4.35 11.02
C ALA A 434 18.21 -5.04 9.70
N LEU A 435 17.09 -5.78 9.72
CA LEU A 435 16.57 -6.49 8.54
C LEU A 435 16.04 -5.52 7.49
N TYR A 436 15.39 -4.43 7.91
CA TYR A 436 14.93 -3.37 7.02
C TYR A 436 16.11 -2.65 6.36
N ASP A 437 17.15 -2.26 7.12
CA ASP A 437 18.35 -1.63 6.59
C ASP A 437 19.08 -2.53 5.57
N LEU A 438 19.25 -3.82 5.90
CA LEU A 438 19.79 -4.80 4.95
C LEU A 438 18.93 -4.89 3.68
N GLY A 439 17.60 -4.94 3.84
CA GLY A 439 16.66 -5.01 2.73
C GLY A 439 16.72 -3.80 1.81
N ASP A 440 16.80 -2.59 2.37
CA ASP A 440 16.87 -1.36 1.59
C ASP A 440 18.18 -1.25 0.80
N ARG A 441 19.30 -1.64 1.41
CA ARG A 441 20.63 -1.67 0.77
C ARG A 441 20.71 -2.74 -0.32
N LEU A 442 20.23 -3.95 -0.05
CA LEU A 442 20.17 -5.03 -1.04
C LEU A 442 19.29 -4.64 -2.23
N PHE A 443 18.16 -3.99 -1.96
CA PHE A 443 17.28 -3.46 -2.98
C PHE A 443 17.92 -2.34 -3.82
N ALA A 444 18.68 -1.43 -3.21
CA ALA A 444 19.44 -0.42 -3.94
C ALA A 444 20.51 -1.05 -4.86
N SER A 445 21.15 -2.14 -4.40
CA SER A 445 22.06 -2.93 -5.24
C SER A 445 21.35 -3.59 -6.42
N SER A 446 20.14 -4.14 -6.22
CA SER A 446 19.39 -4.78 -7.32
C SER A 446 19.00 -3.80 -8.43
N LYS A 447 18.79 -2.52 -8.10
CA LYS A 447 18.64 -1.43 -9.10
C LYS A 447 19.94 -1.09 -9.82
N SER A 448 21.07 -1.21 -9.13
CA SER A 448 22.39 -0.85 -9.66
C SER A 448 22.93 -1.87 -10.66
N VAL A 449 22.36 -3.08 -10.70
CA VAL A 449 22.69 -4.11 -11.70
C VAL A 449 22.42 -3.62 -13.13
N ARG A 450 21.44 -2.69 -13.31
CA ARG A 450 21.08 -2.08 -14.60
C ARG A 450 21.09 -3.09 -15.77
N PRO A 451 20.25 -4.15 -15.72
CA PRO A 451 20.15 -5.08 -16.84
C PRO A 451 19.79 -4.27 -18.10
N PHE A 452 20.65 -4.33 -19.12
CA PHE A 452 20.47 -3.63 -20.38
C PHE A 452 20.03 -4.61 -21.46
N ASP A 453 18.76 -4.53 -21.83
CA ASP A 453 18.24 -5.22 -22.99
C ASP A 453 18.22 -4.24 -24.18
N GLN A 454 19.00 -4.54 -25.21
CA GLN A 454 19.08 -3.68 -26.39
C GLN A 454 17.82 -3.83 -27.24
N HIS A 455 17.08 -2.73 -27.41
CA HIS A 455 15.95 -2.67 -28.33
C HIS A 455 16.34 -1.87 -29.58
N ILE A 456 16.22 -2.49 -30.75
CA ILE A 456 16.42 -1.82 -32.05
C ILE A 456 15.21 -0.91 -32.31
N GLN A 457 15.47 0.34 -32.71
CA GLN A 457 14.45 1.33 -33.08
C GLN A 457 14.87 2.01 -34.37
N GLU A 458 14.01 2.03 -35.37
CA GLU A 458 14.30 2.47 -36.74
C GLU A 458 13.62 3.80 -37.08
N GLY A 459 14.18 4.53 -38.05
CA GLY A 459 13.60 5.77 -38.56
C GLY A 459 13.44 6.90 -37.53
N PHE A 460 12.43 7.75 -37.73
CA PHE A 460 12.17 8.90 -36.85
C PHE A 460 11.56 8.51 -35.51
N ARG A 461 11.79 9.34 -34.48
CA ARG A 461 11.36 9.08 -33.11
C ARG A 461 10.02 9.71 -32.77
N CYS A 462 9.38 9.12 -31.75
CA CYS A 462 8.17 9.61 -31.12
C CYS A 462 8.28 11.09 -30.73
N SER A 463 7.26 11.88 -31.07
CA SER A 463 7.21 13.32 -30.81
C SER A 463 7.18 13.70 -29.31
N VAL A 464 6.75 12.77 -28.47
CA VAL A 464 6.65 12.96 -27.01
C VAL A 464 7.91 12.52 -26.30
N CYS A 465 8.33 11.26 -26.41
CA CYS A 465 9.50 10.77 -25.68
C CYS A 465 10.83 10.96 -26.40
N GLY A 466 10.86 11.07 -27.73
CA GLY A 466 12.10 11.15 -28.51
C GLY A 466 12.98 9.88 -28.52
N GLU A 467 12.58 8.82 -27.82
CA GLU A 467 13.39 7.60 -27.65
C GLU A 467 12.99 6.46 -28.58
N ARG A 468 11.68 6.17 -28.64
CA ARG A 468 11.12 5.02 -29.35
C ARG A 468 10.63 5.41 -30.74
N GLU A 469 10.62 4.45 -31.65
CA GLU A 469 9.94 4.60 -32.93
C GLU A 469 8.42 4.73 -32.71
N TRP A 470 7.81 5.60 -33.50
CA TRP A 470 6.36 5.74 -33.60
C TRP A 470 5.68 4.49 -34.16
N LEU A 471 4.44 4.24 -33.72
CA LEU A 471 3.62 3.15 -34.23
C LEU A 471 3.21 3.43 -35.68
N THR A 472 3.23 2.40 -36.52
CA THR A 472 2.85 2.49 -37.94
C THR A 472 2.17 1.21 -38.43
N LEU A 473 1.35 1.35 -39.48
CA LEU A 473 0.77 0.23 -40.22
C LEU A 473 1.78 -0.42 -41.17
N GLU A 474 2.73 0.37 -41.68
CA GLU A 474 3.76 -0.05 -42.65
C GLU A 474 5.14 0.41 -42.18
N ARG A 475 6.15 -0.46 -42.25
CA ARG A 475 7.52 -0.17 -41.77
C ARG A 475 8.15 1.02 -42.51
N ASP A 476 7.91 1.16 -43.80
CA ASP A 476 8.52 2.21 -44.63
C ASP A 476 8.11 3.63 -44.18
N HIS A 477 6.95 3.77 -43.52
CA HIS A 477 6.54 5.06 -42.95
C HIS A 477 7.50 5.58 -41.89
N LEU A 478 8.27 4.71 -41.22
CA LEU A 478 9.27 5.13 -40.23
C LEU A 478 10.34 6.05 -40.82
N LEU A 479 10.59 5.94 -42.13
CA LEU A 479 11.61 6.68 -42.86
C LEU A 479 11.11 8.03 -43.42
N LEU A 480 9.80 8.30 -43.37
CA LEU A 480 9.22 9.53 -43.92
C LEU A 480 9.65 10.76 -43.11
N SER A 481 10.19 11.77 -43.80
CA SER A 481 10.50 13.06 -43.18
C SER A 481 9.22 13.85 -42.84
N PRO A 482 9.25 14.83 -41.92
CA PRO A 482 8.04 15.56 -41.51
C PRO A 482 7.20 16.17 -42.64
N GLY A 483 7.81 16.54 -43.78
CA GLY A 483 7.09 17.09 -44.94
C GLY A 483 6.43 16.04 -45.84
N GLU A 484 6.83 14.78 -45.71
CA GLU A 484 6.37 13.65 -46.54
C GLU A 484 5.26 12.83 -45.87
N ARG A 485 5.06 13.02 -44.56
CA ARG A 485 4.02 12.36 -43.75
C ARG A 485 2.65 12.94 -44.09
N LYS A 486 2.09 12.56 -45.23
CA LYS A 486 0.76 12.99 -45.68
C LYS A 486 -0.33 12.00 -45.29
N ASP A 487 -0.05 10.71 -45.45
CA ASP A 487 -1.03 9.63 -45.22
C ASP A 487 -0.46 8.53 -44.30
N THR A 488 -0.19 8.90 -43.06
CA THR A 488 0.26 7.96 -42.01
C THR A 488 -0.89 7.67 -41.06
N LEU A 489 -0.76 6.62 -40.25
CA LEU A 489 -1.68 6.34 -39.13
C LEU A 489 -2.01 7.62 -38.34
N TRP A 490 -0.98 8.41 -38.02
CA TRP A 490 -1.12 9.57 -37.16
C TRP A 490 -1.67 10.81 -37.86
N THR A 491 -1.45 10.99 -39.17
CA THR A 491 -2.13 12.09 -39.88
C THR A 491 -3.63 11.84 -39.93
N ARG A 492 -4.04 10.60 -40.22
CA ARG A 492 -5.45 10.18 -40.17
C ARG A 492 -6.05 10.34 -38.77
N VAL A 493 -5.33 9.93 -37.72
CA VAL A 493 -5.78 10.12 -36.33
C VAL A 493 -5.89 11.59 -35.96
N ALA A 494 -4.93 12.43 -36.34
CA ALA A 494 -4.96 13.87 -36.04
C ALA A 494 -6.15 14.58 -36.71
N GLU A 495 -6.58 14.12 -37.89
CA GLU A 495 -7.77 14.62 -38.60
C GLU A 495 -9.07 14.16 -37.94
N LYS A 496 -9.22 12.86 -37.64
CA LYS A 496 -10.46 12.29 -37.07
C LYS A 496 -10.62 12.53 -35.56
N LYS A 497 -9.51 12.56 -34.81
CA LYS A 497 -9.45 12.68 -33.34
C LYS A 497 -8.33 13.64 -32.90
N PRO A 498 -8.47 14.95 -33.11
CA PRO A 498 -7.44 15.95 -32.79
C PRO A 498 -7.06 16.03 -31.30
N ALA A 499 -7.93 15.53 -30.41
CA ALA A 499 -7.63 15.40 -28.98
C ALA A 499 -6.61 14.29 -28.68
N TRP A 500 -6.45 13.30 -29.57
CA TRP A 500 -5.55 12.16 -29.39
C TRP A 500 -4.18 12.41 -30.03
N ALA A 501 -4.13 13.07 -31.19
CA ALA A 501 -2.88 13.46 -31.82
C ALA A 501 -2.99 14.88 -32.40
N ARG A 502 -2.00 15.72 -32.13
CA ARG A 502 -1.89 17.04 -32.77
C ARG A 502 -1.38 16.88 -34.20
N LYS A 503 -1.62 17.89 -35.04
CA LYS A 503 -1.05 17.94 -36.40
C LYS A 503 0.48 17.78 -36.35
N GLY A 504 0.99 16.78 -37.06
CA GLY A 504 2.42 16.45 -37.13
C GLY A 504 2.96 15.60 -35.96
N GLU A 505 2.12 15.27 -34.98
CA GLU A 505 2.49 14.44 -33.84
C GLU A 505 2.43 12.95 -34.19
N HIS A 506 3.44 12.19 -33.77
CA HIS A 506 3.62 10.78 -34.08
C HIS A 506 4.11 10.06 -32.83
N LEU A 507 3.38 9.07 -32.31
CA LEU A 507 3.63 8.51 -30.98
C LEU A 507 4.06 7.04 -31.01
N CYS A 508 4.92 6.65 -30.08
CA CYS A 508 5.24 5.26 -29.77
C CYS A 508 4.17 4.64 -28.85
N GLY A 509 4.15 3.32 -28.69
CA GLY A 509 3.15 2.58 -27.92
C GLY A 509 2.96 3.08 -26.48
N LEU A 510 4.06 3.34 -25.75
CA LEU A 510 3.96 3.90 -24.39
C LEU A 510 3.39 5.33 -24.36
N CYS A 511 3.70 6.16 -25.37
CA CYS A 511 3.15 7.51 -25.43
C CYS A 511 1.68 7.48 -25.89
N THR A 512 1.29 6.54 -26.76
CA THR A 512 -0.09 6.25 -27.11
C THR A 512 -0.90 5.84 -25.88
N LEU A 513 -0.37 4.90 -25.08
CA LEU A 513 -0.99 4.50 -23.82
C LEU A 513 -1.17 5.71 -22.90
N LYS A 514 -0.13 6.51 -22.64
CA LYS A 514 -0.25 7.73 -21.81
C LYS A 514 -1.30 8.69 -22.34
N ARG A 515 -1.36 8.91 -23.65
CA ARG A 515 -2.28 9.85 -24.29
C ARG A 515 -3.74 9.40 -24.16
N LEU A 516 -4.00 8.10 -24.26
CA LEU A 516 -5.34 7.52 -24.20
C LEU A 516 -5.75 7.04 -22.80
N TRP A 517 -4.79 6.92 -21.87
CA TRP A 517 -5.02 6.51 -20.48
C TRP A 517 -6.16 7.27 -19.78
N PRO A 518 -6.31 8.60 -19.91
CA PRO A 518 -7.45 9.31 -19.34
C PRO A 518 -8.81 8.75 -19.77
N SER A 519 -8.98 8.49 -21.07
CA SER A 519 -10.23 7.98 -21.64
C SER A 519 -10.48 6.54 -21.22
N ILE A 520 -9.42 5.72 -21.26
CA ILE A 520 -9.44 4.31 -20.82
C ILE A 520 -9.88 4.21 -19.36
N PHE A 521 -9.27 5.02 -18.49
CA PHE A 521 -9.57 4.99 -17.07
C PHE A 521 -10.97 5.50 -16.75
N VAL A 522 -11.42 6.60 -17.38
CA VAL A 522 -12.80 7.10 -17.22
C VAL A 522 -13.82 6.04 -17.61
N GLU A 523 -13.59 5.33 -18.72
CA GLU A 523 -14.47 4.24 -19.16
C GLU A 523 -14.54 3.12 -18.12
N GLU A 524 -13.41 2.75 -17.52
CA GLU A 524 -13.35 1.73 -16.46
C GLU A 524 -14.09 2.19 -15.20
N ILE A 525 -13.88 3.43 -14.75
CA ILE A 525 -14.57 3.96 -13.57
C ILE A 525 -16.08 4.04 -13.78
N ARG A 526 -16.55 4.46 -14.96
CA ARG A 526 -17.99 4.46 -15.28
C ARG A 526 -18.61 3.07 -15.15
N LYS A 527 -17.92 2.04 -15.66
CA LYS A 527 -18.37 0.65 -15.55
C LYS A 527 -18.33 0.13 -14.11
N SER A 528 -17.31 0.52 -13.34
CA SER A 528 -17.08 -0.01 -12.00
C SER A 528 -17.93 0.68 -10.93
N LEU A 529 -18.09 2.00 -10.97
CA LEU A 529 -18.72 2.79 -9.91
C LEU A 529 -20.14 3.26 -10.25
N ASP A 530 -20.63 3.04 -11.47
CA ASP A 530 -21.94 3.54 -11.94
C ASP A 530 -22.12 5.06 -11.72
N ILE A 531 -21.01 5.80 -11.83
CA ILE A 531 -20.98 7.26 -11.75
C ILE A 531 -20.68 7.85 -13.14
N SER A 532 -21.26 9.01 -13.43
CA SER A 532 -20.88 9.81 -14.60
C SER A 532 -19.56 10.54 -14.32
N ALA A 533 -18.45 9.80 -14.22
CA ALA A 533 -17.15 10.43 -14.02
C ALA A 533 -16.69 11.12 -15.32
N ASP A 534 -16.50 12.44 -15.28
CA ASP A 534 -15.82 13.20 -16.35
C ASP A 534 -14.47 13.74 -15.85
N ARG A 535 -13.45 13.73 -16.72
CA ARG A 535 -12.13 14.28 -16.40
C ARG A 535 -11.92 15.65 -17.05
N TYR A 536 -11.55 16.63 -16.25
CA TYR A 536 -11.33 18.02 -16.65
C TYR A 536 -9.86 18.40 -16.50
N VAL A 537 -9.11 18.40 -17.60
CA VAL A 537 -7.70 18.77 -17.54
C VAL A 537 -7.52 20.29 -17.58
N VAL A 538 -7.05 20.86 -16.46
CA VAL A 538 -6.60 22.25 -16.42
C VAL A 538 -5.23 22.35 -17.10
N SER A 539 -5.15 23.09 -18.22
CA SER A 539 -3.89 23.32 -18.93
C SER A 539 -2.97 24.26 -18.14
N THR A 540 -1.67 24.25 -18.44
CA THR A 540 -0.73 25.23 -17.85
C THR A 540 -1.14 26.68 -18.16
N HIS A 541 -1.68 26.93 -19.34
CA HIS A 541 -2.20 28.23 -19.73
C HIS A 541 -3.41 28.64 -18.88
N THR A 542 -4.37 27.73 -18.70
CA THR A 542 -5.54 27.96 -17.83
C THR A 542 -5.12 28.21 -16.39
N MET A 543 -4.15 27.43 -15.88
CA MET A 543 -3.64 27.60 -14.52
C MET A 543 -2.93 28.95 -14.34
N ALA A 544 -2.17 29.40 -15.35
CA ALA A 544 -1.54 30.73 -15.33
C ALA A 544 -2.56 31.88 -15.29
N LEU A 545 -3.78 31.65 -15.78
CA LEU A 545 -4.89 32.62 -15.76
C LEU A 545 -5.82 32.45 -14.56
N ALA A 546 -5.61 31.47 -13.67
CA ALA A 546 -6.56 31.11 -12.63
C ALA A 546 -6.87 32.27 -11.67
N THR A 547 -5.86 33.06 -11.28
CA THR A 547 -6.04 34.23 -10.42
C THR A 547 -6.82 35.34 -11.12
N THR A 548 -6.56 35.57 -12.41
CA THR A 548 -7.30 36.54 -13.24
C THR A 548 -8.75 36.11 -13.40
N ILE A 549 -9.01 34.83 -13.69
CA ILE A 549 -10.36 34.27 -13.79
C ILE A 549 -11.09 34.42 -12.45
N GLY A 550 -10.42 34.11 -11.33
CA GLY A 550 -10.98 34.32 -9.99
C GLY A 550 -11.37 35.78 -9.74
N ALA A 551 -10.47 36.71 -10.02
CA ALA A 551 -10.73 38.14 -9.87
C ALA A 551 -11.86 38.66 -10.79
N TRP A 552 -12.07 38.03 -11.95
CA TRP A 552 -13.19 38.34 -12.85
C TRP A 552 -14.52 37.81 -12.34
N LEU A 553 -14.53 36.62 -11.72
CA LEU A 553 -15.72 36.05 -11.10
C LEU A 553 -16.18 36.84 -9.87
N ASP A 554 -15.24 37.42 -9.12
CA ASP A 554 -15.54 38.27 -7.97
C ASP A 554 -16.09 39.65 -8.36
N ARG A 555 -15.97 40.06 -9.63
CA ARG A 555 -16.55 41.31 -10.14
C ARG A 555 -17.98 41.06 -10.61
N GLN A 556 -18.94 41.79 -10.05
CA GLN A 556 -20.34 41.71 -10.51
C GLN A 556 -20.46 42.17 -11.98
N PRO A 557 -21.41 41.62 -12.77
CA PRO A 557 -21.59 41.95 -14.19
C PRO A 557 -21.72 43.45 -14.49
N GLU A 558 -22.20 44.24 -13.54
CA GLU A 558 -22.37 45.70 -13.67
C GLU A 558 -21.05 46.46 -13.85
N ASP A 559 -19.93 45.95 -13.32
CA ASP A 559 -18.60 46.57 -13.42
C ASP A 559 -17.90 46.30 -14.76
N TRP A 560 -18.40 45.36 -15.57
CA TRP A 560 -17.85 45.06 -16.89
C TRP A 560 -18.26 46.11 -17.93
N SER A 561 -19.40 46.76 -17.71
CA SER A 561 -19.92 47.83 -18.60
C SER A 561 -19.22 49.18 -18.45
N LYS A 562 -18.33 49.34 -17.46
CA LYS A 562 -17.64 50.61 -17.16
C LYS A 562 -16.20 50.68 -17.64
N ASN A 563 -15.65 49.61 -18.22
CA ASN A 563 -14.30 49.57 -18.76
C ASN A 563 -14.31 49.35 -20.27
N ASP A 564 -14.61 50.42 -21.01
CA ASP A 564 -14.26 50.59 -22.42
C ASP A 564 -12.74 50.74 -22.58
N ALA A 565 -12.00 49.65 -22.34
CA ALA A 565 -10.55 49.61 -22.55
C ALA A 565 -10.12 48.36 -23.33
N PHE A 566 -10.94 47.93 -24.29
CA PHE A 566 -10.52 47.07 -25.39
C PHE A 566 -11.34 47.40 -26.65
N ASN A 567 -11.04 48.56 -27.24
CA ASN A 567 -11.24 48.87 -28.66
C ASN A 567 -9.88 49.10 -29.29
#